data_AF-A0AAU9W8B5-F1
#
_entry.id   AF-A0AAU9W8B5-F1
#
_cell.length_a   1.000
_cell.length_b   1.000
_cell.length_c   1.000
_cell.angle_alpha   90.00
_cell.angle_beta   90.00
_cell.angle_gamma   90.00
#
_symmetry.space_group_name_H-M   'P 1'
#
loop_
_entity.id
_entity.type
_entity.pdbx_description
1 polymer ?
#
loop_
_entity_poly.entity_id
_entity_poly.type
_entity_poly.pdbx_seq_one_letter_code
_entity_poly.pdbx_strand_id
1 'polypeptide(L)'
;MFPYKAKYEVLQAKNSYSEAEIKQLLETAAANDLIVIPLVQTFGHLEFVLKHKEFAYLRETEHYTNSLCPNNKDSVPMVIELIDQVLALHPGLQWFHIGGDEVWNLKTCPVCLKDARNKSELFVHHMKPILKHLQGKKVTPIMWDDMMRYWPLEYLKELGPLVEPMVWAYRSDLTGYFPPDMWQRYGKAFKKIWAASAFKGATHPWSNFVPIGFHVQNNLYWLDIISKLPSTLEVNGVALTGWSRYDHYATLCELLPAALPSLAFCLGALSEGT
;
A
#
# COMPACT_ATOMS: atom_id res chain seq x y z
N MET A 1 9.02 -3.69 13.34
CA MET A 1 8.61 -2.27 13.21
C MET A 1 9.85 -1.44 12.97
N PHE A 2 9.78 -0.33 12.22
CA PHE A 2 10.95 0.48 11.86
C PHE A 2 11.43 1.37 13.03
N PRO A 3 12.76 1.53 13.26
CA PRO A 3 13.32 2.32 14.35
C PRO A 3 13.41 3.82 14.00
N TYR A 4 12.27 4.51 13.89
CA TYR A 4 12.27 5.95 13.59
C TYR A 4 12.99 6.79 14.65
N LYS A 5 13.82 7.74 14.24
CA LYS A 5 14.68 8.56 15.13
C LYS A 5 14.18 9.99 15.32
N ALA A 6 14.83 10.72 16.24
CA ALA A 6 14.57 12.13 16.54
C ALA A 6 13.13 12.35 17.03
N LYS A 7 12.41 13.34 16.47
CA LYS A 7 11.02 13.63 16.86
C LYS A 7 10.03 12.48 16.59
N TYR A 8 10.47 11.39 15.96
CA TYR A 8 9.66 10.22 15.64
C TYR A 8 9.96 8.99 16.51
N GLU A 9 10.81 9.12 17.54
CA GLU A 9 11.12 8.02 18.47
C GLU A 9 9.88 7.44 19.15
N VAL A 10 8.85 8.26 19.36
CA VAL A 10 7.57 7.84 19.92
C VAL A 10 6.86 6.76 19.07
N LEU A 11 7.18 6.68 17.77
CA LEU A 11 6.58 5.74 16.81
C LEU A 11 7.17 4.33 16.94
N GLN A 12 8.30 4.20 17.63
CA GLN A 12 8.98 2.91 17.79
C GLN A 12 8.14 1.95 18.63
N ALA A 13 8.07 0.70 18.16
CA ALA A 13 7.60 -0.38 19.02
C ALA A 13 8.69 -0.73 20.03
N LYS A 14 8.32 -1.29 21.18
CA LYS A 14 9.29 -1.89 22.12
C LYS A 14 10.14 -2.99 21.47
N ASN A 15 9.63 -3.62 20.41
CA ASN A 15 10.28 -4.64 19.60
C ASN A 15 10.55 -4.13 18.16
N SER A 16 10.88 -2.85 17.98
CA SER A 16 11.37 -2.36 16.68
C SER A 16 12.71 -3.02 16.34
N TYR A 17 12.96 -3.22 15.06
CA TYR A 17 14.26 -3.67 14.59
C TYR A 17 15.32 -2.62 14.92
N SER A 18 16.51 -3.04 15.29
CA SER A 18 17.72 -2.23 15.25
C SER A 18 18.17 -2.01 13.80
N GLU A 19 19.00 -0.99 13.57
CA GLU A 19 19.60 -0.76 12.24
C GLU A 19 20.48 -1.93 11.81
N ALA A 20 21.12 -2.62 12.77
CA ALA A 20 21.91 -3.83 12.50
C ALA A 20 21.03 -5.00 12.03
N GLU A 21 19.86 -5.20 12.64
CA GLU A 21 18.90 -6.23 12.20
C GLU A 21 18.33 -5.92 10.82
N ILE A 22 18.04 -4.65 10.52
CA ILE A 22 17.61 -4.24 9.17
C ILE A 22 18.72 -4.54 8.16
N LYS A 23 19.97 -4.15 8.46
CA LYS A 23 21.10 -4.45 7.60
C LYS A 23 21.26 -5.95 7.36
N GLN A 24 21.19 -6.77 8.41
CA GLN A 24 21.26 -8.22 8.31
C GLN A 24 20.12 -8.79 7.45
N LEU A 25 18.90 -8.28 7.59
CA LEU A 25 17.76 -8.68 6.76
C LEU A 25 18.03 -8.38 5.27
N LEU A 26 18.52 -7.19 4.96
CA LEU A 26 18.84 -6.79 3.58
C LEU A 26 19.96 -7.65 2.98
N GLU A 27 21.03 -7.90 3.74
CA GLU A 27 22.13 -8.78 3.33
C GLU A 27 21.65 -10.22 3.10
N THR A 28 20.77 -10.72 3.96
CA THR A 28 20.18 -12.06 3.82
C THR A 28 19.29 -12.16 2.59
N ALA A 29 18.45 -11.15 2.34
CA ALA A 29 17.61 -11.10 1.14
C ALA A 29 18.48 -11.11 -0.14
N ALA A 30 19.50 -10.25 -0.18
CA ALA A 30 20.42 -10.17 -1.32
C ALA A 30 21.19 -11.49 -1.54
N ALA A 31 21.62 -12.17 -0.47
CA ALA A 31 22.29 -13.47 -0.56
C ALA A 31 21.40 -14.60 -1.09
N ASN A 32 20.08 -14.38 -1.16
CA ASN A 32 19.10 -15.32 -1.72
C ASN A 32 18.44 -14.79 -3.01
N ASP A 33 19.08 -13.83 -3.69
CA ASP A 33 18.58 -13.21 -4.92
C ASP A 33 17.19 -12.54 -4.77
N LEU A 34 16.85 -12.13 -3.54
CA LEU A 34 15.62 -11.42 -3.23
C LEU A 34 15.87 -9.91 -3.15
N ILE A 35 14.95 -9.14 -3.70
CA ILE A 35 14.88 -7.69 -3.49
C ILE A 35 13.91 -7.37 -2.35
N VAL A 36 14.16 -6.27 -1.64
CA VAL A 36 13.28 -5.76 -0.59
C VAL A 36 12.60 -4.49 -1.08
N ILE A 37 11.28 -4.45 -1.02
CA ILE A 37 10.47 -3.25 -1.30
C ILE A 37 9.80 -2.84 0.01
N PRO A 38 10.24 -1.75 0.66
CA PRO A 38 9.59 -1.28 1.88
C PRO A 38 8.20 -0.71 1.57
N LEU A 39 7.25 -0.95 2.47
CA LEU A 39 5.93 -0.32 2.47
C LEU A 39 5.81 0.60 3.69
N VAL A 40 5.56 1.88 3.44
CA VAL A 40 5.25 2.88 4.48
C VAL A 40 3.92 3.52 4.15
N GLN A 41 3.04 3.62 5.14
CA GLN A 41 1.78 4.32 4.98
C GLN A 41 1.99 5.84 4.97
N THR A 42 1.41 6.52 3.99
CA THR A 42 1.67 7.95 3.73
C THR A 42 0.41 8.82 3.67
N PHE A 43 -0.78 8.22 3.78
CA PHE A 43 -2.03 8.97 3.76
C PHE A 43 -3.12 8.34 4.62
N GLY A 44 -3.59 7.15 4.27
CA GLY A 44 -4.42 6.29 5.13
C GLY A 44 -3.57 5.40 6.03
N HIS A 45 -4.22 4.61 6.88
CA HIS A 45 -3.60 3.66 7.83
C HIS A 45 -2.43 4.25 8.65
N LEU A 46 -2.54 5.53 9.00
CA LEU A 46 -1.53 6.26 9.75
C LEU A 46 -1.76 6.22 11.26
N GLU A 47 -2.54 5.27 11.79
CA GLU A 47 -2.81 5.16 13.23
C GLU A 47 -1.54 5.00 14.04
N PHE A 48 -0.51 4.36 13.49
CA PHE A 48 0.78 4.23 14.18
C PHE A 48 1.43 5.59 14.47
N VAL A 49 1.13 6.62 13.68
CA VAL A 49 1.56 8.02 13.88
C VAL A 49 0.50 8.82 14.62
N LEU A 50 -0.71 8.88 14.05
CA LEU A 50 -1.72 9.83 14.45
C LEU A 50 -2.39 9.49 15.78
N LYS A 51 -2.17 8.30 16.36
CA LYS A 51 -2.59 8.00 17.74
C LYS A 51 -1.84 8.83 18.79
N HIS A 52 -0.64 9.31 18.47
CA HIS A 52 0.19 10.09 19.38
C HIS A 52 -0.27 11.55 19.42
N LYS A 53 -0.32 12.13 20.62
CA LYS A 53 -0.84 13.50 20.84
C LYS A 53 -0.08 14.55 20.04
N GLU A 54 1.24 14.39 19.90
CA GLU A 54 2.10 15.32 19.16
C GLU A 54 1.79 15.38 17.66
N PHE A 55 1.14 14.36 17.08
CA PHE A 55 0.75 14.31 15.67
C PHE A 55 -0.76 14.46 15.46
N ALA A 56 -1.55 14.60 16.53
CA ALA A 56 -3.02 14.66 16.44
C ALA A 56 -3.54 15.84 15.62
N TYR A 57 -2.79 16.95 15.59
CA TYR A 57 -3.14 18.15 14.81
C TYR A 57 -3.07 17.93 13.28
N LEU A 58 -2.48 16.82 12.83
CA LEU A 58 -2.36 16.47 11.41
C LEU A 58 -3.57 15.68 10.89
N ARG A 59 -4.52 15.28 11.74
CA ARG A 59 -5.62 14.38 11.36
C ARG A 59 -6.64 15.07 10.43
N GLU A 60 -7.16 14.31 9.46
CA GLU A 60 -8.27 14.75 8.59
C GLU A 60 -9.62 14.77 9.30
N THR A 61 -9.82 13.87 10.26
CA THR A 61 -10.98 13.92 11.14
C THR A 61 -10.45 13.88 12.56
N GLU A 62 -10.78 14.87 13.38
CA GLU A 62 -10.19 15.05 14.71
C GLU A 62 -10.20 13.76 15.56
N HIS A 63 -11.31 13.03 15.52
CA HIS A 63 -11.52 11.80 16.28
C HIS A 63 -10.97 10.53 15.62
N TYR A 64 -10.56 10.55 14.35
CA TYR A 64 -9.98 9.40 13.67
C TYR A 64 -8.47 9.53 13.50
N THR A 65 -7.76 8.44 13.76
CA THR A 65 -6.30 8.38 13.67
C THR A 65 -5.82 7.77 12.35
N ASN A 66 -6.69 7.56 11.38
CA ASN A 66 -6.36 6.82 10.17
C ASN A 66 -5.72 7.68 9.08
N SER A 67 -6.15 8.94 8.94
CA SER A 67 -5.87 9.75 7.75
C SER A 67 -5.31 11.14 8.07
N LEU A 68 -4.33 11.59 7.27
CA LEU A 68 -3.80 12.96 7.32
C LEU A 68 -4.75 13.97 6.67
N CYS A 69 -4.77 15.19 7.19
CA CYS A 69 -5.35 16.33 6.49
C CYS A 69 -4.41 16.74 5.35
N PRO A 70 -4.84 16.68 4.08
CA PRO A 70 -3.98 17.02 2.94
C PRO A 70 -3.65 18.52 2.85
N ASN A 71 -4.44 19.37 3.52
CA ASN A 71 -4.24 20.82 3.55
C ASN A 71 -3.47 21.30 4.78
N ASN A 72 -3.11 20.40 5.71
CA ASN A 72 -2.20 20.76 6.78
C ASN A 72 -0.77 20.82 6.20
N LYS A 73 -0.13 21.99 6.33
CA LYS A 73 1.20 22.28 5.80
C LYS A 73 2.29 21.32 6.28
N ASP A 74 2.09 20.69 7.44
CA ASP A 74 3.07 19.81 8.07
C ASP A 74 2.85 18.33 7.70
N SER A 75 1.75 17.97 7.03
CA SER A 75 1.42 16.59 6.63
C SER A 75 2.45 16.02 5.65
N VAL A 76 2.67 16.68 4.51
CA VAL A 76 3.63 16.22 3.49
C VAL A 76 5.08 16.26 3.98
N PRO A 77 5.57 17.32 4.65
CA PRO A 77 6.91 17.32 5.24
C PRO A 77 7.14 16.15 6.19
N MET A 78 6.18 15.88 7.09
CA MET A 78 6.29 14.76 8.01
C MET A 78 6.39 13.42 7.27
N VAL A 79 5.55 13.20 6.25
CA VAL A 79 5.61 11.96 5.44
C VAL A 79 6.97 11.82 4.74
N ILE A 80 7.49 12.89 4.15
CA ILE A 80 8.79 12.89 3.48
C ILE A 80 9.91 12.53 4.47
N GLU A 81 9.88 13.08 5.68
CA GLU A 81 10.87 12.75 6.72
C GLU A 81 10.81 11.27 7.12
N LEU A 82 9.61 10.66 7.23
CA LEU A 82 9.46 9.22 7.51
C LEU A 82 10.03 8.37 6.35
N ILE A 83 9.71 8.74 5.10
CA ILE A 83 10.23 8.06 3.91
C ILE A 83 11.76 8.13 3.86
N ASP A 84 12.34 9.32 4.07
CA ASP A 84 13.79 9.53 4.01
C ASP A 84 14.55 8.69 5.05
N GLN A 85 13.98 8.49 6.25
CA GLN A 85 14.58 7.59 7.23
C GLN A 85 14.58 6.13 6.74
N VAL A 86 13.50 5.67 6.13
CA VAL A 86 13.44 4.31 5.57
C VAL A 86 14.42 4.16 4.40
N LEU A 87 14.46 5.12 3.48
CA LEU A 87 15.42 5.14 2.37
C LEU A 87 16.88 5.11 2.87
N ALA A 88 17.21 5.83 3.95
CA ALA A 88 18.56 5.85 4.51
C ALA A 88 19.04 4.47 4.98
N LEU A 89 18.14 3.62 5.45
CA LEU A 89 18.46 2.24 5.88
C LEU A 89 18.29 1.20 4.79
N HIS A 90 17.81 1.58 3.60
CA HIS A 90 17.58 0.68 2.46
C HIS A 90 18.29 1.25 1.21
N PRO A 91 19.63 1.18 1.16
CA PRO A 91 20.38 1.69 0.01
C PRO A 91 20.09 0.87 -1.26
N GLY A 92 19.98 1.53 -2.41
CA GLY A 92 19.85 0.86 -3.71
C GLY A 92 18.45 0.37 -4.07
N LEU A 93 17.40 0.85 -3.39
CA LEU A 93 16.01 0.51 -3.73
C LEU A 93 15.65 0.91 -5.16
N GLN A 94 14.98 0.00 -5.85
CA GLN A 94 14.36 0.27 -7.15
C GLN A 94 12.91 0.74 -6.97
N TRP A 95 12.18 0.15 -6.02
CA TRP A 95 10.79 0.48 -5.70
C TRP A 95 10.60 0.84 -4.24
N PHE A 96 9.57 1.63 -3.98
CA PHE A 96 9.10 1.96 -2.63
C PHE A 96 7.58 2.02 -2.61
N HIS A 97 6.94 1.23 -1.75
CA HIS A 97 5.49 1.22 -1.65
C HIS A 97 5.02 2.29 -0.64
N ILE A 98 4.26 3.26 -1.11
CA ILE A 98 3.81 4.41 -0.31
C ILE A 98 2.43 4.23 0.33
N GLY A 99 1.79 3.08 0.10
CA GLY A 99 0.45 2.81 0.63
C GLY A 99 -0.57 3.65 -0.12
N GLY A 100 -1.29 4.52 0.60
CA GLY A 100 -2.23 5.48 0.02
C GLY A 100 -3.66 4.95 -0.13
N ASP A 101 -3.95 3.83 0.50
CA ASP A 101 -5.24 3.14 0.53
C ASP A 101 -6.21 3.68 1.58
N GLU A 102 -7.50 3.39 1.39
CA GLU A 102 -8.57 3.48 2.39
C GLU A 102 -8.77 4.85 3.08
N VAL A 103 -8.52 5.95 2.37
CA VAL A 103 -8.72 7.33 2.86
C VAL A 103 -10.19 7.77 2.77
N TRP A 104 -11.11 6.95 3.28
CA TRP A 104 -12.56 7.09 3.06
C TRP A 104 -13.16 8.36 3.70
N ASN A 105 -12.56 8.83 4.80
CA ASN A 105 -12.95 10.03 5.54
C ASN A 105 -12.34 11.34 5.00
N LEU A 106 -11.80 11.34 3.78
CA LEU A 106 -11.25 12.54 3.17
C LEU A 106 -12.30 13.64 2.99
N LYS A 107 -11.88 14.89 3.20
CA LYS A 107 -12.67 16.13 3.10
C LYS A 107 -13.74 16.24 4.20
N THR A 108 -13.34 16.03 5.44
CA THR A 108 -14.19 16.13 6.65
C THR A 108 -13.69 17.16 7.67
N CYS A 109 -12.42 17.59 7.65
CA CYS A 109 -11.97 18.68 8.53
C CYS A 109 -12.49 20.06 8.07
N PRO A 110 -12.56 21.06 8.97
CA PRO A 110 -12.99 22.42 8.61
C PRO A 110 -12.18 23.09 7.49
N VAL A 111 -10.89 22.75 7.34
CA VAL A 111 -10.02 23.30 6.30
C VAL A 111 -10.35 22.68 4.94
N CYS A 112 -10.44 21.34 4.86
CA CYS A 112 -10.75 20.64 3.62
C CYS A 112 -12.20 20.83 3.17
N LEU A 113 -13.14 21.03 4.10
CA LEU A 113 -14.53 21.36 3.76
C LEU A 113 -14.66 22.70 3.03
N LYS A 114 -13.81 23.69 3.36
CA LYS A 114 -13.78 25.00 2.69
C LYS A 114 -13.00 25.01 1.38
N ASP A 115 -12.25 23.94 1.09
CA ASP A 115 -11.50 23.82 -0.15
C ASP A 115 -12.45 23.59 -1.33
N ALA A 116 -12.20 24.25 -2.47
CA ALA A 116 -13.02 24.08 -3.67
C ALA A 116 -12.78 22.72 -4.34
N ARG A 117 -11.62 22.10 -4.12
CA ARG A 117 -11.25 20.80 -4.71
C ARG A 117 -12.13 19.66 -4.21
N ASN A 118 -12.47 18.75 -5.11
CA ASN A 118 -13.12 17.48 -4.76
C ASN A 118 -12.13 16.51 -4.07
N LYS A 119 -12.62 15.35 -3.62
CA LYS A 119 -11.80 14.36 -2.90
C LYS A 119 -10.63 13.83 -3.74
N SER A 120 -10.85 13.55 -5.03
CA SER A 120 -9.79 13.07 -5.94
C SER A 120 -8.71 14.13 -6.15
N GLU A 121 -9.10 15.40 -6.31
CA GLU A 121 -8.16 16.51 -6.45
C GLU A 121 -7.34 16.76 -5.17
N LEU A 122 -7.97 16.63 -3.99
CA LEU A 122 -7.26 16.69 -2.71
C LEU A 122 -6.31 15.50 -2.51
N PHE A 123 -6.70 14.31 -2.99
CA PHE A 123 -5.82 13.16 -2.95
C PHE A 123 -4.59 13.37 -3.83
N VAL A 124 -4.78 13.78 -5.09
CA VAL A 124 -3.67 14.10 -6.00
C VAL A 124 -2.79 15.21 -5.40
N HIS A 125 -3.38 16.22 -4.77
CA HIS A 125 -2.63 17.30 -4.11
C HIS A 125 -1.67 16.79 -3.02
N HIS A 126 -2.12 15.87 -2.18
CA HIS A 126 -1.29 15.28 -1.11
C HIS A 126 -0.23 14.34 -1.66
N MET A 127 -0.61 13.45 -2.59
CA MET A 127 0.29 12.39 -3.07
C MET A 127 1.36 12.89 -4.04
N LYS A 128 1.03 13.84 -4.93
CA LYS A 128 1.94 14.32 -5.98
C LYS A 128 3.32 14.78 -5.47
N PRO A 129 3.45 15.58 -4.39
CA PRO A 129 4.77 15.94 -3.87
C PRO A 129 5.54 14.75 -3.29
N ILE A 130 4.85 13.80 -2.64
CA ILE A 130 5.46 12.57 -2.09
C ILE A 130 6.02 11.70 -3.22
N LEU A 131 5.23 11.49 -4.27
CA LEU A 131 5.65 10.73 -5.45
C LEU A 131 6.85 11.38 -6.16
N LYS A 132 6.80 12.71 -6.35
CA LYS A 132 7.92 13.46 -6.94
C LYS A 132 9.19 13.39 -6.11
N HIS A 133 9.09 13.37 -4.78
CA HIS A 133 10.24 13.21 -3.90
C HIS A 133 10.97 11.90 -4.17
N LEU A 134 10.25 10.78 -4.20
CA LEU A 134 10.81 9.46 -4.51
C LEU A 134 11.42 9.39 -5.92
N GLN A 135 10.76 9.97 -6.93
CA GLN A 135 11.34 10.07 -8.28
C GLN A 135 12.65 10.88 -8.29
N GLY A 136 12.72 11.97 -7.51
CA GLY A 136 13.96 12.74 -7.32
C GLY A 136 15.09 11.93 -6.69
N LYS A 137 14.75 10.90 -5.90
CA LYS A 137 15.69 9.91 -5.36
C LYS A 137 15.96 8.74 -6.32
N LYS A 138 15.39 8.76 -7.52
CA LYS A 138 15.45 7.69 -8.54
C LYS A 138 14.83 6.36 -8.06
N VAL A 139 13.83 6.44 -7.20
CA VAL A 139 13.07 5.29 -6.71
C VAL A 139 11.66 5.33 -7.30
N THR A 140 11.20 4.23 -7.88
CA THR A 140 9.86 4.13 -8.48
C THR A 140 8.81 3.91 -7.39
N PRO A 141 7.84 4.83 -7.22
CA PRO A 141 6.79 4.64 -6.22
C PRO A 141 5.80 3.57 -6.65
N ILE A 142 5.33 2.77 -5.69
CA ILE A 142 4.17 1.88 -5.82
C ILE A 142 3.07 2.37 -4.88
N MET A 143 1.82 2.40 -5.34
CA MET A 143 0.67 2.88 -4.55
C MET A 143 -0.54 1.99 -4.74
N TRP A 144 -1.30 1.77 -3.68
CA TRP A 144 -2.57 1.05 -3.78
C TRP A 144 -3.59 1.80 -4.66
N ASP A 145 -4.43 1.05 -5.36
CA ASP A 145 -5.28 1.60 -6.43
C ASP A 145 -6.71 1.97 -6.01
N ASP A 146 -7.19 1.49 -4.87
CA ASP A 146 -8.59 1.48 -4.46
C ASP A 146 -9.22 2.87 -4.49
N MET A 147 -8.47 3.88 -4.06
CA MET A 147 -8.92 5.26 -4.03
C MET A 147 -9.19 5.86 -5.41
N MET A 148 -8.59 5.31 -6.49
CA MET A 148 -8.63 5.87 -7.83
C MET A 148 -9.41 5.07 -8.88
N ARG A 149 -10.01 3.93 -8.50
CA ARG A 149 -10.73 3.02 -9.43
C ARG A 149 -11.80 3.71 -10.27
N TYR A 150 -12.49 4.71 -9.72
CA TYR A 150 -13.59 5.44 -10.40
C TYR A 150 -13.19 6.81 -10.95
N TRP A 151 -11.90 7.17 -10.91
CA TRP A 151 -11.50 8.51 -11.32
C TRP A 151 -11.57 8.72 -12.84
N PRO A 152 -11.90 9.95 -13.29
CA PRO A 152 -11.71 10.34 -14.68
C PRO A 152 -10.28 10.10 -15.16
N LEU A 153 -10.13 9.78 -16.46
CA LEU A 153 -8.84 9.48 -17.07
C LEU A 153 -7.81 10.61 -16.89
N GLU A 154 -8.25 11.87 -16.89
CA GLU A 154 -7.34 13.02 -16.77
C GLU A 154 -6.59 13.03 -15.43
N TYR A 155 -7.24 12.70 -14.32
CA TYR A 155 -6.56 12.59 -13.02
C TYR A 155 -5.60 11.40 -12.97
N LEU A 156 -5.95 10.28 -13.61
CA LEU A 156 -5.06 9.12 -13.71
C LEU A 156 -3.81 9.45 -14.52
N LYS A 157 -3.94 10.20 -15.62
CA LYS A 157 -2.80 10.65 -16.44
C LYS A 157 -1.85 11.58 -15.68
N GLU A 158 -2.33 12.34 -14.70
CA GLU A 158 -1.44 13.13 -13.84
C GLU A 158 -0.53 12.26 -12.95
N LEU A 159 -1.02 11.09 -12.53
CA LEU A 159 -0.29 10.13 -11.71
C LEU A 159 0.53 9.15 -12.55
N GLY A 160 0.11 8.85 -13.77
CA GLY A 160 0.74 7.88 -14.68
C GLY A 160 2.26 7.96 -14.77
N PRO A 161 2.86 9.15 -14.97
CA PRO A 161 4.30 9.31 -15.01
C PRO A 161 5.01 9.19 -13.66
N LEU A 162 4.27 9.18 -12.54
CA LEU A 162 4.79 9.35 -11.18
C LEU A 162 4.78 8.06 -10.34
N VAL A 163 3.92 7.09 -10.66
CA VAL A 163 3.66 5.93 -9.80
C VAL A 163 3.23 4.70 -10.60
N GLU A 164 3.60 3.52 -10.09
CA GLU A 164 3.04 2.23 -10.53
C GLU A 164 1.90 1.81 -9.60
N PRO A 165 0.65 1.70 -10.08
CA PRO A 165 -0.45 1.22 -9.25
C PRO A 165 -0.29 -0.24 -8.86
N MET A 166 -0.56 -0.59 -7.61
CA MET A 166 -0.78 -1.96 -7.15
C MET A 166 -2.28 -2.20 -6.94
N VAL A 167 -2.86 -3.02 -7.82
CA VAL A 167 -4.29 -3.32 -7.79
C VAL A 167 -4.54 -4.49 -6.87
N TRP A 168 -5.36 -4.30 -5.83
CA TRP A 168 -5.61 -5.31 -4.80
C TRP A 168 -7.06 -5.78 -4.77
N ALA A 169 -7.26 -7.08 -4.61
CA ALA A 169 -8.58 -7.68 -4.43
C ALA A 169 -8.41 -9.09 -3.87
N TYR A 170 -9.15 -9.38 -2.79
CA TYR A 170 -8.91 -10.59 -1.99
C TYR A 170 -10.08 -11.56 -1.95
N ARG A 171 -11.16 -11.32 -2.71
CA ARG A 171 -12.27 -12.28 -2.78
C ARG A 171 -11.86 -13.52 -3.57
N SER A 172 -12.42 -14.67 -3.21
CA SER A 172 -12.28 -15.91 -3.97
C SER A 172 -13.04 -15.90 -5.30
N ASP A 173 -13.89 -14.91 -5.55
CA ASP A 173 -14.49 -14.66 -6.87
C ASP A 173 -14.35 -13.16 -7.17
N LEU A 174 -13.63 -12.86 -8.25
CA LEU A 174 -13.38 -11.50 -8.71
C LEU A 174 -14.22 -11.12 -9.94
N THR A 175 -15.19 -11.96 -10.32
CA THR A 175 -16.10 -11.69 -11.43
C THR A 175 -16.89 -10.41 -11.16
N GLY A 176 -16.73 -9.40 -12.03
CA GLY A 176 -17.40 -8.11 -11.89
C GLY A 176 -16.96 -7.29 -10.66
N TYR A 177 -15.83 -7.64 -10.02
CA TYR A 177 -15.35 -6.94 -8.83
C TYR A 177 -14.86 -5.53 -9.13
N PHE A 178 -14.12 -5.37 -10.24
CA PHE A 178 -13.59 -4.08 -10.66
C PHE A 178 -14.66 -3.29 -11.44
N PRO A 179 -14.66 -1.94 -11.33
CA PRO A 179 -15.58 -1.13 -12.11
C PRO A 179 -15.48 -1.45 -13.60
N PRO A 180 -16.59 -1.35 -14.34
CA PRO A 180 -16.52 -1.36 -15.80
C PRO A 180 -15.48 -0.34 -16.26
N ASP A 181 -14.87 -0.58 -17.42
CA ASP A 181 -13.90 0.32 -18.07
C ASP A 181 -12.59 0.65 -17.30
N MET A 182 -12.42 0.19 -16.05
CA MET A 182 -11.25 0.49 -15.21
C MET A 182 -9.95 0.12 -15.90
N TRP A 183 -9.85 -1.11 -16.42
CA TRP A 183 -8.64 -1.60 -17.08
C TRP A 183 -8.31 -0.81 -18.35
N GLN A 184 -9.32 -0.36 -19.10
CA GLN A 184 -9.14 0.49 -20.28
C GLN A 184 -8.65 1.89 -19.90
N ARG A 185 -9.15 2.46 -18.79
CA ARG A 185 -8.62 3.74 -18.27
C ARG A 185 -7.19 3.57 -17.77
N TYR A 186 -6.91 2.51 -17.02
CA TYR A 186 -5.57 2.25 -16.49
C TYR A 186 -4.57 2.03 -17.62
N GLY A 187 -4.91 1.24 -18.64
CA GLY A 187 -4.08 1.03 -19.84
C GLY A 187 -3.84 2.28 -20.69
N LYS A 188 -4.57 3.39 -20.46
CA LYS A 188 -4.34 4.70 -21.09
C LYS A 188 -3.51 5.65 -20.22
N ALA A 189 -3.44 5.42 -18.92
CA ALA A 189 -2.80 6.31 -17.96
C ALA A 189 -1.45 5.75 -17.45
N PHE A 190 -1.38 4.45 -17.21
CA PHE A 190 -0.23 3.76 -16.65
C PHE A 190 0.36 2.79 -17.66
N LYS A 191 1.69 2.62 -17.63
CA LYS A 191 2.38 1.61 -18.44
C LYS A 191 2.50 0.27 -17.71
N LYS A 192 2.78 0.35 -16.41
CA LYS A 192 3.06 -0.79 -15.53
C LYS A 192 2.14 -0.74 -14.32
N ILE A 193 1.65 -1.91 -13.92
CA ILE A 193 0.92 -2.12 -12.67
C ILE A 193 1.47 -3.34 -11.94
N TRP A 194 1.05 -3.49 -10.70
CA TRP A 194 1.21 -4.69 -9.89
C TRP A 194 -0.17 -5.26 -9.57
N ALA A 195 -0.25 -6.57 -9.41
CA ALA A 195 -1.42 -7.23 -8.84
C ALA A 195 -1.13 -7.58 -7.37
N ALA A 196 -2.14 -7.59 -6.52
CA ALA A 196 -2.03 -8.02 -5.14
C ALA A 196 -3.15 -8.99 -4.78
N SER A 197 -2.76 -10.25 -4.61
CA SER A 197 -3.57 -11.33 -4.06
C SER A 197 -3.28 -11.48 -2.57
N ALA A 198 -3.91 -12.45 -1.91
CA ALA A 198 -3.63 -12.75 -0.50
C ALA A 198 -3.46 -14.25 -0.27
N PHE A 199 -2.50 -14.61 0.58
CA PHE A 199 -2.37 -15.97 1.11
C PHE A 199 -2.88 -16.11 2.55
N LYS A 200 -3.10 -14.99 3.26
CA LYS A 200 -3.71 -14.94 4.59
C LYS A 200 -4.25 -13.55 4.95
N GLY A 201 -5.12 -13.50 5.95
CA GLY A 201 -5.53 -12.30 6.70
C GLY A 201 -6.51 -11.37 5.98
N ALA A 202 -7.03 -11.80 4.83
CA ALA A 202 -7.90 -11.01 3.96
C ALA A 202 -9.33 -11.57 3.87
N THR A 203 -9.70 -12.44 4.82
CA THR A 203 -11.01 -13.11 4.87
C THR A 203 -11.96 -12.34 5.79
N HIS A 204 -11.67 -12.35 7.10
CA HIS A 204 -12.39 -11.62 8.14
C HIS A 204 -11.46 -11.11 9.25
N PRO A 205 -11.82 -10.00 9.94
CA PRO A 205 -11.01 -9.42 11.02
C PRO A 205 -10.74 -10.34 12.21
N TRP A 206 -11.64 -11.28 12.49
CA TRP A 206 -11.55 -12.24 13.60
C TRP A 206 -11.22 -13.67 13.16
N SER A 207 -10.74 -13.84 11.92
CA SER A 207 -10.44 -15.17 11.40
C SER A 207 -9.29 -15.83 12.18
N ASN A 208 -9.59 -16.97 12.80
CA ASN A 208 -8.64 -17.79 13.55
C ASN A 208 -8.16 -19.03 12.76
N PHE A 209 -8.60 -19.17 11.50
CA PHE A 209 -8.25 -20.25 10.59
C PHE A 209 -7.93 -19.68 9.21
N VAL A 210 -7.03 -20.33 8.47
CA VAL A 210 -6.63 -19.89 7.13
C VAL A 210 -7.35 -20.73 6.07
N PRO A 211 -8.38 -20.21 5.37
CA PRO A 211 -9.10 -20.96 4.36
C PRO A 211 -8.27 -21.07 3.07
N ILE A 212 -7.41 -22.11 3.00
CA ILE A 212 -6.47 -22.32 1.88
C ILE A 212 -7.18 -22.26 0.52
N GLY A 213 -8.31 -22.97 0.35
CA GLY A 213 -9.04 -22.99 -0.91
C GLY A 213 -9.55 -21.61 -1.36
N PHE A 214 -9.92 -20.74 -0.41
CA PHE A 214 -10.31 -19.36 -0.70
C PHE A 214 -9.13 -18.56 -1.27
N HIS A 215 -7.95 -18.67 -0.65
CA HIS A 215 -6.75 -17.96 -1.08
C HIS A 215 -6.19 -18.50 -2.40
N VAL A 216 -6.19 -19.82 -2.61
CA VAL A 216 -5.82 -20.43 -3.89
C VAL A 216 -6.73 -19.93 -5.01
N GLN A 217 -8.04 -19.93 -4.77
CA GLN A 217 -9.00 -19.45 -5.77
C GLN A 217 -8.80 -17.96 -6.09
N ASN A 218 -8.51 -17.12 -5.09
CA ASN A 218 -8.17 -15.71 -5.30
C ASN A 218 -6.95 -15.56 -6.25
N ASN A 219 -5.90 -16.37 -6.06
CA ASN A 219 -4.71 -16.34 -6.91
C ASN A 219 -5.01 -16.80 -8.35
N LEU A 220 -5.81 -17.85 -8.53
CA LEU A 220 -6.23 -18.31 -9.86
C LEU A 220 -7.06 -17.26 -10.60
N TYR A 221 -7.95 -16.55 -9.90
CA TYR A 221 -8.69 -15.42 -10.50
C TYR A 221 -7.78 -14.27 -10.92
N TRP A 222 -6.71 -14.00 -10.16
CA TRP A 222 -5.73 -13.01 -10.56
C TRP A 222 -5.02 -13.39 -11.86
N LEU A 223 -4.66 -14.66 -12.06
CA LEU A 223 -4.08 -15.14 -13.33
C LEU A 223 -5.07 -14.99 -14.49
N ASP A 224 -6.34 -15.34 -14.27
CA ASP A 224 -7.40 -15.15 -15.27
C ASP A 224 -7.57 -13.66 -15.65
N ILE A 225 -7.58 -12.75 -14.67
CA ILE A 225 -7.66 -11.30 -14.91
C ILE A 225 -6.44 -10.83 -15.71
N ILE A 226 -5.23 -11.22 -15.28
CA ILE A 226 -3.97 -10.82 -15.93
C ILE A 226 -3.97 -11.25 -17.40
N SER A 227 -4.46 -12.45 -17.71
CA SER A 227 -4.55 -12.97 -19.09
C SER A 227 -5.47 -12.15 -20.00
N LYS A 228 -6.39 -11.36 -19.43
CA LYS A 228 -7.41 -10.57 -20.13
C LYS A 228 -7.11 -9.06 -20.11
N LEU A 229 -6.01 -8.63 -19.51
CA LEU A 229 -5.66 -7.22 -19.44
C LEU A 229 -5.38 -6.64 -20.84
N PRO A 230 -5.66 -5.34 -21.06
CA PRO A 230 -5.28 -4.67 -22.30
C PRO A 230 -3.77 -4.79 -22.54
N SER A 231 -3.37 -5.03 -23.79
CA SER A 231 -1.95 -5.16 -24.16
C SER A 231 -1.10 -3.90 -23.91
N THR A 232 -1.73 -2.75 -23.64
CA THR A 232 -1.05 -1.51 -23.26
C THR A 232 -0.63 -1.47 -21.79
N LEU A 233 -1.04 -2.44 -20.98
CA LEU A 233 -0.82 -2.49 -19.55
C LEU A 233 0.02 -3.71 -19.18
N GLU A 234 1.26 -3.46 -18.76
CA GLU A 234 2.19 -4.49 -18.31
C GLU A 234 1.99 -4.77 -16.81
N VAL A 235 2.00 -6.04 -16.42
CA VAL A 235 2.00 -6.44 -15.01
C VAL A 235 3.44 -6.79 -14.59
N ASN A 236 4.03 -5.97 -13.72
CA ASN A 236 5.40 -6.18 -13.23
C ASN A 236 5.51 -7.41 -12.31
N GLY A 237 4.44 -7.75 -11.60
CA GLY A 237 4.41 -8.90 -10.70
C GLY A 237 3.12 -9.01 -9.88
N VAL A 238 3.00 -10.12 -9.15
CA VAL A 238 1.91 -10.40 -8.23
C VAL A 238 2.44 -10.43 -6.80
N ALA A 239 1.92 -9.56 -5.93
CA ALA A 239 2.21 -9.56 -4.51
C ALA A 239 1.26 -10.51 -3.78
N LEU A 240 1.82 -11.55 -3.15
CA LEU A 240 1.10 -12.43 -2.22
C LEU A 240 1.05 -11.78 -0.84
N THR A 241 -0.02 -11.04 -0.55
CA THR A 241 -0.15 -10.33 0.72
C THR A 241 -0.49 -11.27 1.88
N GLY A 242 0.10 -10.98 3.05
CA GLY A 242 -0.09 -11.73 4.27
C GLY A 242 -0.50 -10.84 5.44
N TRP A 243 -1.68 -10.24 5.36
CA TRP A 243 -2.19 -9.32 6.36
C TRP A 243 -2.31 -9.99 7.73
N SER A 244 -2.03 -9.24 8.79
CA SER A 244 -2.05 -9.79 10.15
C SER A 244 -3.06 -9.10 11.06
N ARG A 245 -3.68 -8.02 10.59
CA ARG A 245 -4.75 -7.24 11.25
C ARG A 245 -5.42 -6.36 10.19
N TYR A 246 -6.68 -6.01 10.40
CA TYR A 246 -7.45 -5.16 9.48
C TYR A 246 -7.22 -3.67 9.71
N ASP A 247 -6.96 -3.29 10.96
CA ASP A 247 -6.52 -1.95 11.32
C ASP A 247 -5.50 -2.05 12.45
N HIS A 248 -4.89 -0.91 12.82
CA HIS A 248 -3.84 -0.86 13.83
C HIS A 248 -4.28 -1.31 15.23
N TYR A 249 -5.57 -1.17 15.55
CA TYR A 249 -6.17 -1.49 16.85
C TYR A 249 -6.79 -2.89 16.90
N ALA A 250 -7.00 -3.53 15.75
CA ALA A 250 -7.55 -4.86 15.63
C ALA A 250 -6.62 -5.94 16.19
N THR A 251 -7.23 -7.06 16.61
CA THR A 251 -6.50 -8.27 17.01
C THR A 251 -5.79 -8.91 15.83
N LEU A 252 -4.77 -9.73 16.13
CA LEU A 252 -4.12 -10.50 15.10
C LEU A 252 -5.07 -11.56 14.52
N CYS A 253 -5.05 -11.71 13.20
CA CYS A 253 -5.74 -12.78 12.48
C CYS A 253 -4.74 -13.64 11.72
N GLU A 254 -5.09 -14.90 11.49
CA GLU A 254 -4.37 -15.81 10.59
C GLU A 254 -2.85 -15.75 10.73
N LEU A 255 -2.33 -16.20 11.88
CA LEU A 255 -0.90 -16.12 12.19
C LEU A 255 -0.04 -16.87 11.18
N LEU A 256 1.18 -16.38 10.95
CA LEU A 256 2.08 -16.90 9.92
C LEU A 256 2.29 -18.42 9.98
N PRO A 257 2.53 -19.07 11.16
CA PRO A 257 2.73 -20.52 11.19
C PRO A 257 1.54 -21.32 10.66
N ALA A 258 0.32 -20.88 10.95
CA ALA A 258 -0.91 -21.52 10.44
C ALA A 258 -1.14 -21.24 8.95
N ALA A 259 -0.55 -20.18 8.41
CA ALA A 259 -0.69 -19.77 7.02
C ALA A 259 0.38 -20.33 6.08
N LEU A 260 1.42 -21.00 6.58
CA LEU A 260 2.49 -21.57 5.73
C LEU A 260 1.95 -22.55 4.67
N PRO A 261 1.00 -23.46 4.97
CA PRO A 261 0.39 -24.29 3.93
C PRO A 261 -0.32 -23.45 2.87
N SER A 262 -1.08 -22.44 3.28
CA SER A 262 -1.77 -21.52 2.36
C SER A 262 -0.78 -20.81 1.44
N LEU A 263 0.33 -20.30 1.99
CA LEU A 263 1.41 -19.69 1.21
C LEU A 263 1.96 -20.66 0.15
N ALA A 264 2.27 -21.90 0.53
CA ALA A 264 2.79 -22.90 -0.40
C ALA A 264 1.81 -23.21 -1.55
N PHE A 265 0.53 -23.41 -1.24
CA PHE A 265 -0.48 -23.66 -2.27
C PHE A 265 -0.74 -22.44 -3.16
N CYS A 266 -0.72 -21.22 -2.61
CA CYS A 266 -0.88 -20.00 -3.40
C CYS A 266 0.31 -19.75 -4.33
N LEU A 267 1.54 -20.04 -3.88
CA LEU A 267 2.73 -20.00 -4.72
C LEU A 267 2.63 -21.02 -5.85
N GLY A 268 2.25 -22.27 -5.54
CA GLY A 268 2.01 -23.31 -6.55
C GLY A 268 0.95 -22.88 -7.58
N ALA A 269 -0.14 -22.27 -7.13
CA ALA A 269 -1.17 -21.74 -8.02
C ALA A 269 -0.63 -20.64 -8.96
N LEU A 270 0.21 -19.73 -8.48
CA LEU A 270 0.81 -18.68 -9.33
C LEU A 270 1.89 -19.20 -10.27
N SER A 271 2.61 -20.26 -9.90
CA SER A 271 3.68 -20.83 -10.73
C SER A 271 3.17 -21.81 -11.79
N GLU A 272 2.09 -22.56 -11.49
CA GLU A 272 1.58 -23.65 -12.34
C GLU A 272 0.18 -23.37 -12.90
N GLY A 273 -0.51 -22.33 -12.43
CA GLY A 273 -1.87 -21.98 -12.83
C GLY A 273 -1.92 -21.33 -14.22
N THR A 274 -1.81 -22.14 -15.26
CA THR A 274 -2.14 -21.79 -16.65
C THR A 274 -2.91 -22.89 -17.32
#